data_AF-A0A381UA01-F1
#
_entry.id   AF-A0A381UA01-F1
#
_cell.length_a   1.000
_cell.length_b   1.000
_cell.length_c   1.000
_cell.angle_alpha   90.00
_cell.angle_beta   90.00
_cell.angle_gamma   90.00
#
_symmetry.space_group_name_H-M   'P 1'
#
loop_
_entity.id
_entity.type
_entity.pdbx_description
1 polymer ?
#
loop_
_entity_poly.entity_id
_entity_poly.type
_entity_poly.pdbx_seq_one_letter_code
_entity_poly.pdbx_strand_id
1 'polypeptide(L)'
;VESSGTVHGGDDDQAVWARQVRVGLAKRSLGVSFAPMFKVVITDYVSPPVEPEETIFSGLAKVECLQARSVGELEGRVEDADAIIVFHEVSLPAGIIDQLEKCRVIVRGGVGYDAVDF
;
A
#
# COMPACT_ATOMS: atom_id res chain seq x y z
N VAL A 1 18.78 -36.76 -48.35
CA VAL A 1 19.73 -36.41 -47.28
C VAL A 1 19.14 -35.19 -46.58
N GLU A 2 18.30 -35.38 -45.56
CA GLU A 2 18.71 -35.58 -44.14
C GLU A 2 19.68 -34.45 -43.72
N SER A 3 19.39 -33.60 -42.74
CA SER A 3 18.85 -33.85 -41.40
C SER A 3 18.15 -32.56 -40.91
N SER A 4 17.00 -32.64 -40.24
CA SER A 4 16.80 -32.96 -38.82
C SER A 4 17.57 -32.02 -37.87
N GLY A 5 16.81 -31.34 -37.01
CA GLY A 5 17.33 -30.43 -35.99
C GLY A 5 16.20 -29.71 -35.24
N THR A 6 15.45 -30.46 -34.44
CA THR A 6 14.54 -29.94 -33.41
C THR A 6 15.34 -29.36 -32.26
N VAL A 7 15.00 -28.16 -31.77
CA VAL A 7 15.32 -27.74 -30.39
C VAL A 7 14.13 -26.97 -29.81
N HIS A 8 13.61 -27.51 -28.69
CA HIS A 8 12.61 -26.91 -27.81
C HIS A 8 13.24 -25.91 -26.83
N GLY A 9 12.40 -25.01 -26.31
CA GLY A 9 12.68 -24.15 -25.14
C GLY A 9 12.65 -22.69 -25.55
N GLY A 10 11.87 -21.81 -24.96
CA GLY A 10 11.01 -21.82 -23.79
C GLY A 10 10.65 -20.35 -23.57
N ASP A 11 9.41 -20.07 -23.19
CA ASP A 11 8.93 -18.72 -22.86
C ASP A 11 9.84 -18.05 -21.82
N ASP A 12 10.32 -16.84 -22.13
CA ASP A 12 10.74 -15.88 -21.11
C ASP A 12 10.34 -14.48 -21.58
N ASP A 13 9.29 -13.99 -20.93
CA ASP A 13 8.69 -12.67 -20.99
C ASP A 13 9.73 -11.55 -20.83
N GLN A 14 10.18 -10.98 -21.95
CA GLN A 14 10.74 -9.63 -21.97
C GLN A 14 9.65 -8.60 -22.29
N ALA A 15 8.87 -8.25 -21.27
CA ALA A 15 8.00 -7.08 -21.32
C ALA A 15 8.74 -5.84 -20.80
N VAL A 16 9.51 -5.23 -21.69
CA VAL A 16 10.06 -3.88 -21.55
C VAL A 16 8.90 -2.89 -21.49
N TRP A 17 8.64 -2.32 -20.30
CA TRP A 17 7.52 -1.39 -20.13
C TRP A 17 7.82 -0.02 -20.75
N ALA A 18 7.49 0.11 -22.03
CA ALA A 18 7.52 1.38 -22.76
C ALA A 18 6.51 2.37 -22.12
N ARG A 19 7.03 3.39 -21.45
CA ARG A 19 6.24 4.53 -20.98
C ARG A 19 5.72 5.34 -22.17
N GLN A 20 4.41 5.31 -22.39
CA GLN A 20 3.77 6.18 -23.37
C GLN A 20 2.81 7.12 -22.65
N VAL A 21 3.23 8.38 -22.48
CA VAL A 21 2.35 9.48 -22.08
C VAL A 21 1.57 9.92 -23.31
N ARG A 22 0.28 9.60 -23.37
CA ARG A 22 -0.64 10.19 -24.35
C ARG A 22 -1.58 11.16 -23.64
N VAL A 23 -1.36 12.45 -23.87
CA VAL A 23 -2.33 13.50 -23.55
C VAL A 23 -3.39 13.46 -24.63
N GLY A 24 -4.56 12.89 -24.31
CA GLY A 24 -5.70 12.79 -25.22
C GLY A 24 -6.99 12.93 -24.43
N LEU A 25 -7.66 14.06 -24.60
CA LEU A 25 -8.96 14.37 -24.01
C LEU A 25 -10.04 13.49 -24.65
N ALA A 26 -10.29 12.31 -24.09
CA ALA A 26 -11.39 11.44 -24.49
C ALA A 26 -12.46 11.42 -23.39
N LYS A 27 -13.71 11.75 -23.76
CA LYS A 27 -14.90 11.61 -22.91
C LYS A 27 -14.98 10.17 -22.41
N ARG A 28 -14.62 9.95 -21.14
CA ARG A 28 -14.78 8.66 -20.47
C ARG A 28 -16.24 8.47 -20.11
N SER A 29 -16.89 7.49 -20.76
CA SER A 29 -18.11 6.89 -20.24
C SER A 29 -17.86 6.39 -18.82
N LEU A 30 -18.72 6.77 -17.88
CA LEU A 30 -18.70 6.33 -16.49
C LEU A 30 -19.11 4.85 -16.41
N GLY A 31 -18.19 3.95 -16.79
CA GLY A 31 -18.16 2.63 -16.18
C GLY A 31 -17.58 2.82 -14.79
N VAL A 32 -18.37 2.58 -13.75
CA VAL A 32 -17.85 2.50 -12.39
C VAL A 32 -16.89 1.31 -12.35
N SER A 33 -15.60 1.59 -12.45
CA SER A 33 -14.57 0.63 -12.09
C SER A 33 -14.62 0.49 -10.58
N PHE A 34 -15.03 -0.67 -10.08
CA PHE A 34 -14.78 -1.07 -8.70
C PHE A 34 -13.30 -1.41 -8.57
N ALA A 35 -12.45 -0.38 -8.56
CA ALA A 35 -11.11 -0.54 -8.03
C ALA A 35 -11.26 -0.87 -6.54
N PRO A 36 -10.53 -1.85 -5.99
CA PRO A 36 -10.55 -2.10 -4.56
C PRO A 36 -10.13 -0.82 -3.82
N MET A 37 -10.90 -0.45 -2.79
CA MET A 37 -10.61 0.71 -1.95
C MET A 37 -9.41 0.38 -1.07
N PHE A 38 -8.40 1.24 -1.05
CA PHE A 38 -7.21 1.02 -0.24
C PHE A 38 -7.54 1.05 1.26
N LYS A 39 -6.77 0.36 2.09
CA LYS A 39 -6.84 0.43 3.55
C LYS A 39 -5.64 1.23 4.08
N VAL A 40 -5.93 2.35 4.72
CA VAL A 40 -4.94 3.17 5.44
C VAL A 40 -5.16 2.98 6.94
N VAL A 41 -4.13 2.51 7.64
CA VAL A 41 -4.18 2.32 9.10
C VAL A 41 -3.35 3.39 9.78
N ILE A 42 -3.96 4.10 10.74
CA ILE A 42 -3.26 4.96 11.68
C ILE A 42 -3.07 4.16 12.97
N THR A 43 -1.82 3.88 13.32
CA THR A 43 -1.50 2.96 14.43
C THR A 43 -1.89 3.53 15.79
N ASP A 44 -1.64 4.82 16.01
CA ASP A 44 -1.68 5.45 17.32
C ASP A 44 -2.33 6.84 17.23
N TYR A 45 -1.85 7.79 18.05
CA TYR A 45 -2.43 9.10 18.33
C TYR A 45 -3.05 9.84 17.14
N VAL A 46 -4.34 9.58 16.89
CA VAL A 46 -5.34 10.51 16.37
C VAL A 46 -6.67 10.07 17.00
N SER A 47 -7.28 10.92 17.83
CA SER A 47 -8.58 10.60 18.42
C SER A 47 -9.66 10.78 17.36
N PRO A 48 -10.53 9.78 17.13
CA PRO A 48 -11.66 9.95 16.22
C PRO A 48 -12.54 11.15 16.63
N PRO A 49 -13.15 11.83 15.65
CA PRO A 49 -13.14 11.49 14.23
C PRO A 49 -11.87 11.98 13.48
N VAL A 50 -11.39 11.17 12.53
CA VAL A 50 -10.27 11.48 11.62
C VAL A 50 -10.75 12.31 10.41
N GLU A 51 -11.50 13.39 10.69
CA GLU A 51 -12.17 14.17 9.64
C GLU A 51 -11.24 14.66 8.51
N PRO A 52 -10.01 15.17 8.77
CA PRO A 52 -9.12 15.60 7.71
C PRO A 52 -8.67 14.45 6.81
N GLU A 53 -8.18 13.36 7.40
CA GLU A 53 -7.68 12.20 6.68
C GLU A 53 -8.80 11.49 5.93
N GLU A 54 -9.97 11.29 6.56
CA GLU A 54 -11.14 10.71 5.90
C GLU A 54 -11.65 11.56 4.73
N THR A 55 -11.63 12.89 4.87
CA THR A 55 -12.00 13.81 3.79
C THR A 55 -11.00 13.71 2.63
N ILE A 56 -9.70 13.70 2.91
CA ILE A 56 -8.64 13.63 1.89
C ILE A 56 -8.65 12.29 1.16
N PHE A 57 -8.87 11.19 1.89
CA PHE A 57 -8.89 9.84 1.33
C PHE A 57 -10.25 9.39 0.81
N SER A 58 -11.29 10.24 0.91
CA SER A 58 -12.64 9.92 0.47
C SER A 58 -12.69 9.44 -0.98
N GLY A 59 -13.30 8.27 -1.19
CA GLY A 59 -13.40 7.62 -2.51
C GLY A 59 -12.11 6.93 -3.00
N LEU A 60 -11.02 6.97 -2.24
CA LEU A 60 -9.75 6.30 -2.54
C LEU A 60 -9.39 5.24 -1.50
N ALA A 61 -9.51 5.56 -0.22
CA ALA A 61 -9.12 4.67 0.87
C ALA A 61 -10.08 4.74 2.07
N LYS A 62 -10.15 3.63 2.81
CA LYS A 62 -10.72 3.56 4.16
C LYS A 62 -9.63 3.89 5.15
N VAL A 63 -9.87 4.87 6.02
CA VAL A 63 -8.98 5.18 7.13
C VAL A 63 -9.46 4.46 8.38
N GLU A 64 -8.56 3.79 9.09
CA GLU A 64 -8.83 3.12 10.36
C GLU A 64 -7.83 3.59 11.42
N CYS A 65 -8.32 4.12 12.54
CA CYS A 65 -7.48 4.53 13.67
C CYS A 65 -7.52 3.47 14.77
N LEU A 66 -6.35 2.90 15.10
CA LEU A 66 -6.26 1.83 16.08
C LEU A 66 -6.15 2.31 17.52
N GLN A 67 -5.67 3.55 17.73
CA GLN A 67 -5.36 4.14 19.04
C GLN A 67 -4.50 3.22 19.92
N ALA A 68 -3.59 2.47 19.29
CA ALA A 68 -2.75 1.52 19.98
C ALA A 68 -1.76 2.26 20.89
N ARG A 69 -1.44 1.65 22.04
CA ARG A 69 -0.42 2.15 22.98
C ARG A 69 0.77 1.22 23.13
N SER A 70 0.74 0.08 22.43
CA SER A 70 1.80 -0.92 22.47
C SER A 70 1.86 -1.69 21.16
N VAL A 71 3.02 -2.28 20.87
CA VAL A 71 3.24 -3.09 19.65
C VAL A 71 2.30 -4.30 19.61
N GLY A 72 2.04 -4.95 20.74
CA GLY A 72 1.13 -6.10 20.81
C GLY A 72 -0.32 -5.78 20.47
N GLU A 73 -0.71 -4.50 20.49
CA GLU A 73 -2.03 -4.05 20.03
C GLU A 73 -2.11 -3.82 18.52
N LEU A 74 -1.00 -3.95 17.79
CA LEU A 74 -0.95 -3.89 16.32
C LEU A 74 -1.12 -5.27 15.67
N GLU A 75 -0.67 -6.32 16.35
CA GLU A 75 -0.74 -7.70 15.86
C GLU A 75 -2.20 -8.10 15.56
N GLY A 76 -2.41 -8.64 14.35
CA GLY A 76 -3.70 -9.02 13.79
C GLY A 76 -4.56 -7.87 13.24
N ARG A 77 -4.05 -6.63 13.21
CA ARG A 77 -4.82 -5.43 12.79
C ARG A 77 -4.18 -4.63 11.65
N VAL A 78 -2.90 -4.87 11.35
CA VAL A 78 -2.12 -4.04 10.41
C VAL A 78 -1.66 -4.80 9.16
N GLU A 79 -1.75 -6.13 9.15
CA GLU A 79 -1.17 -7.02 8.14
C GLU A 79 -1.75 -6.79 6.74
N ASP A 80 -3.04 -6.49 6.68
CA ASP A 80 -3.78 -6.25 5.44
C ASP A 80 -3.81 -4.79 5.01
N ALA A 81 -3.09 -3.89 5.70
CA ALA A 81 -3.02 -2.48 5.37
C ALA A 81 -2.24 -2.24 4.06
N ASP A 82 -2.75 -1.37 3.19
CA ASP A 82 -2.04 -0.91 2.00
C ASP A 82 -1.05 0.22 2.33
N ALA A 83 -1.35 0.99 3.38
CA ALA A 83 -0.50 2.04 3.93
C ALA A 83 -0.67 2.16 5.44
N ILE A 84 0.41 2.53 6.12
CA ILE A 84 0.41 2.76 7.58
C ILE A 84 0.87 4.18 7.88
N ILE A 85 0.20 4.85 8.82
CA ILE A 85 0.62 6.11 9.41
C ILE A 85 0.93 5.88 10.88
N VAL A 86 2.16 6.18 11.30
CA VAL A 86 2.63 6.03 12.69
C VAL A 86 3.07 7.36 13.27
N PHE A 87 2.66 7.67 14.50
CA PHE A 87 3.02 8.89 15.20
C PHE A 87 4.19 8.68 16.18
N HIS A 88 3.91 8.61 17.47
CA HIS A 88 4.94 8.69 18.51
C HIS A 88 4.62 7.86 19.76
N GLU A 89 3.42 7.30 19.89
CA GLU A 89 3.07 6.42 21.02
C GLU A 89 3.48 4.98 20.77
N VAL A 90 3.58 4.57 19.50
CA VAL A 90 3.94 3.19 19.13
C VAL A 90 5.05 3.19 18.08
N SER A 91 6.01 2.28 18.25
CA SER A 91 7.05 1.99 17.25
C SER A 91 6.60 0.88 16.31
N LEU A 92 7.11 0.87 15.08
CA LEU A 92 6.87 -0.20 14.11
C LEU A 92 8.16 -1.01 13.92
N PRO A 93 8.42 -2.05 14.75
CA PRO A 93 9.65 -2.83 14.66
C PRO A 93 9.64 -3.75 13.43
N ALA A 94 10.82 -4.19 12.98
CA ALA A 94 10.99 -5.10 11.84
C ALA A 94 10.04 -6.32 11.87
N GLY A 95 9.85 -6.95 13.04
CA GLY A 95 8.96 -8.10 13.17
C GLY A 95 7.48 -7.81 12.83
N ILE A 96 7.00 -6.56 12.98
CA ILE A 96 5.67 -6.16 12.51
C ILE A 96 5.70 -5.84 11.01
N ILE A 97 6.76 -5.15 10.54
CA ILE A 97 6.93 -4.80 9.13
C ILE A 97 6.95 -6.05 8.25
N ASP A 98 7.62 -7.11 8.70
CA ASP A 98 7.71 -8.41 8.01
C ASP A 98 6.36 -9.12 7.84
N GLN A 99 5.36 -8.75 8.65
CA GLN A 99 4.01 -9.33 8.61
C GLN A 99 3.07 -8.56 7.66
N LEU A 100 3.50 -7.44 7.10
CA LEU A 100 2.67 -6.62 6.21
C LEU A 100 2.58 -7.23 4.82
N GLU A 101 1.39 -7.69 4.43
CA GLU A 101 1.17 -8.43 3.18
C GLU A 101 1.06 -7.51 1.96
N LYS A 102 0.52 -6.30 2.17
CA LYS A 102 0.13 -5.37 1.10
C LYS A 102 0.79 -4.01 1.22
N CYS A 103 1.36 -3.70 2.38
CA CYS A 103 1.79 -2.35 2.71
C CYS A 103 2.90 -1.89 1.76
N ARG A 104 2.67 -0.77 1.09
CA ARG A 104 3.63 -0.17 0.16
C ARG A 104 4.32 1.06 0.70
N VAL A 105 3.76 1.65 1.76
CA VAL A 105 4.25 2.90 2.33
C VAL A 105 3.93 2.96 3.82
N ILE A 106 4.95 3.29 4.60
CA ILE A 106 4.84 3.63 6.02
C ILE A 106 5.19 5.11 6.12
N VAL A 107 4.26 5.90 6.65
CA VAL A 107 4.42 7.34 6.83
C VAL A 107 4.54 7.63 8.32
N ARG A 108 5.58 8.33 8.72
CA ARG A 108 5.65 8.90 10.07
C ARG A 108 4.86 10.22 10.08
N GLY A 109 3.73 10.27 10.79
CA GLY A 109 3.01 11.50 11.10
C GLY A 109 3.79 12.37 12.11
N GLY A 110 4.53 13.38 11.64
CA GLY A 110 5.28 14.31 12.49
C GLY A 110 6.69 14.63 11.97
N VAL A 111 7.52 15.26 12.82
CA VAL A 111 8.94 15.58 12.53
C VAL A 111 9.92 14.55 13.13
N GLY A 112 10.76 13.91 12.32
CA GLY A 112 11.63 12.78 12.71
C GLY A 112 11.08 11.42 12.24
N TYR A 113 11.95 10.40 12.13
CA TYR A 113 11.64 9.06 11.60
C TYR A 113 12.12 7.92 12.51
N ASP A 114 12.54 8.22 13.74
CA ASP A 114 13.12 7.27 14.69
C ASP A 114 12.15 6.16 15.15
N ALA A 115 10.84 6.31 14.87
CA ALA A 115 9.80 5.34 15.19
C ALA A 115 9.67 4.20 14.16
N VAL A 116 10.40 4.27 13.04
CA VAL A 116 10.36 3.30 11.93
C VAL A 116 11.75 2.70 11.74
N ASP A 117 11.80 1.36 11.75
CA ASP A 117 12.99 0.60 11.35
C ASP A 117 13.06 0.52 9.82
N PHE A 118 14.19 0.87 9.19
CA PHE A 118 14.31 1.13 7.74
C PHE A 118 15.33 0.23 7.03
#